data_AF-A0A2U3EI05-F1
#
_entry.id   AF-A0A2U3EI05-F1
#
_cell.length_a   1.000
_cell.length_b   1.000
_cell.length_c   1.000
_cell.angle_alpha   90.00
_cell.angle_beta   90.00
_cell.angle_gamma   90.00
#
_symmetry.space_group_name_H-M   'P 1'
#
loop_
_entity.id
_entity.type
_entity.pdbx_description
1 polymer ?
#
loop_
_entity_poly.entity_id
_entity_poly.type
_entity_poly.pdbx_seq_one_letter_code
_entity_poly.pdbx_strand_id
1 'polypeptide(L)'
;MLAHWARGSAARSPAHGHTRATKRAPPPPAGFNLAATRRSRSLWRPPSKRLRLTENGHPCVLPHCPILLNAHPHSSRRARYERGETKHADPRFAAATVPPDNRPIVVSGPSGVGKGTLYNLLFQRHPETFTLSVSHTTRSPRDGEQDGVHYHFVPMDHFEDLIGRDGFVEHAKFGGNRYGTSKMTIEEQTKKGKVVLLDIEMEGVKQIKQSDFPARYVFISPPSFETLESRLRGRGTEKEESIQKRLAQAKNELEYSKTPGVHDLIIVNDDLEKAYKEFEDFVYKPLDA
;
A
#
# COMPACT_ATOMS: atom_id res chain seq x y z
N MET A 1 -8.76 -34.97 -50.00
CA MET A 1 -7.80 -35.17 -51.12
C MET A 1 -6.79 -34.02 -51.00
N LEU A 2 -5.49 -34.17 -50.82
CA LEU A 2 -4.54 -35.26 -51.08
C LEU A 2 -3.40 -35.15 -50.04
N ALA A 3 -2.94 -36.31 -49.57
CA ALA A 3 -1.66 -36.46 -48.89
C ALA A 3 -0.89 -37.53 -49.67
N HIS A 4 0.38 -37.29 -50.04
CA HIS A 4 1.35 -38.37 -50.28
C HIS A 4 2.80 -37.88 -50.42
N TRP A 5 3.65 -38.48 -49.57
CA TRP A 5 5.00 -39.03 -49.83
C TRP A 5 6.18 -38.07 -50.08
N ALA A 6 7.44 -38.32 -49.68
CA ALA A 6 8.09 -39.41 -48.94
C ALA A 6 9.58 -39.07 -48.63
N ARG A 7 10.07 -39.64 -47.51
CA ARG A 7 11.37 -40.31 -47.22
C ARG A 7 12.75 -39.70 -47.58
N GLY A 8 13.64 -39.79 -46.57
CA GLY A 8 15.05 -40.26 -46.64
C GLY A 8 16.11 -39.15 -46.79
N SER A 9 17.33 -39.21 -46.24
CA SER A 9 18.06 -40.19 -45.43
C SER A 9 19.31 -39.51 -44.84
N ALA A 10 19.96 -40.17 -43.88
CA ALA A 10 21.07 -39.70 -43.05
C ALA A 10 22.43 -39.51 -43.75
N ALA A 11 23.32 -38.65 -43.19
CA ALA A 11 24.76 -38.92 -43.06
C ALA A 11 25.54 -37.88 -42.21
N ARG A 12 26.13 -38.39 -41.11
CA ARG A 12 27.49 -38.21 -40.55
C ARG A 12 28.18 -36.83 -40.45
N SER A 13 28.66 -36.57 -39.22
CA SER A 13 29.69 -35.62 -38.78
C SER A 13 31.08 -35.85 -39.42
N PRO A 14 32.00 -34.90 -39.24
CA PRO A 14 33.07 -35.15 -38.25
C PRO A 14 33.40 -33.98 -37.31
N ALA A 15 34.05 -34.35 -36.21
CA ALA A 15 34.45 -33.54 -35.06
C ALA A 15 35.75 -32.75 -35.28
N HIS A 16 35.85 -31.55 -34.70
CA HIS A 16 37.05 -30.85 -34.19
C HIS A 16 36.52 -30.02 -32.99
N GLY A 17 36.96 -30.06 -31.74
CA GLY A 17 38.23 -30.48 -31.16
C GLY A 17 39.00 -29.25 -30.66
N HIS A 18 38.56 -28.54 -29.62
CA HIS A 18 39.42 -27.61 -28.86
C HIS A 18 38.95 -27.37 -27.41
N THR A 19 39.71 -27.99 -26.49
CA THR A 19 40.26 -27.45 -25.22
C THR A 19 39.39 -26.64 -24.25
N ARG A 20 39.19 -27.29 -23.10
CA ARG A 20 38.75 -26.83 -21.78
C ARG A 20 39.64 -25.68 -21.24
N ALA A 21 39.05 -24.54 -20.90
CA ALA A 21 39.67 -23.52 -20.06
C ALA A 21 38.67 -23.08 -18.97
N THR A 22 38.84 -23.65 -17.78
CA THR A 22 38.15 -23.23 -16.55
C THR A 22 38.68 -21.87 -16.12
N LYS A 23 37.89 -20.80 -16.23
CA LYS A 23 38.22 -19.52 -15.59
C LYS A 23 38.01 -19.65 -14.08
N ARG A 24 39.11 -19.77 -13.33
CA ARG A 24 39.15 -19.59 -11.88
C ARG A 24 39.00 -18.09 -11.56
N ALA A 25 38.18 -17.77 -10.56
CA ALA A 25 38.10 -16.44 -9.97
C ALA A 25 39.43 -16.07 -9.28
N PRO A 26 39.83 -14.78 -9.25
CA PRO A 26 41.01 -14.34 -8.54
C PRO A 26 40.81 -14.44 -7.00
N PRO A 27 41.86 -14.77 -6.23
CA PRO A 27 41.76 -14.80 -4.77
C PRO A 27 41.67 -13.38 -4.18
N PRO A 28 41.00 -13.20 -3.03
CA PRO A 28 41.00 -11.92 -2.32
C PRO A 28 42.39 -11.62 -1.73
N PRO A 29 42.77 -10.34 -1.57
CA PRO A 29 44.03 -9.98 -0.94
C PRO A 29 44.03 -10.35 0.55
N ALA A 30 45.14 -10.96 0.98
CA ALA A 30 45.39 -11.31 2.37
C ALA A 30 45.96 -10.11 3.15
N GLY A 31 45.43 -9.91 4.36
CA GLY A 31 46.14 -9.28 5.47
C GLY A 31 45.71 -7.85 5.81
N PHE A 32 44.90 -7.72 6.87
CA PHE A 32 45.32 -6.97 8.05
C PHE A 32 44.60 -7.57 9.28
N ASN A 33 45.42 -8.06 10.21
CA ASN A 33 45.01 -8.66 11.47
C ASN A 33 45.34 -7.62 12.55
N LEU A 34 44.35 -7.14 13.30
CA LEU A 34 44.60 -6.52 14.61
C LEU A 34 43.35 -6.50 15.50
N ALA A 35 43.51 -7.25 16.59
CA ALA A 35 43.01 -6.99 17.94
C ALA A 35 41.49 -7.02 18.19
N ALA A 36 41.09 -8.14 18.77
CA ALA A 36 39.96 -8.24 19.67
C ALA A 36 40.08 -7.26 20.85
N THR A 37 39.02 -6.50 21.10
CA THR A 37 38.73 -5.96 22.43
C THR A 37 37.28 -6.26 22.80
N ARG A 38 37.15 -7.22 23.72
CA ARG A 38 35.99 -7.38 24.62
C ARG A 38 35.68 -6.05 25.31
N ARG A 39 34.41 -5.64 25.33
CA ARG A 39 33.71 -4.98 26.45
C ARG A 39 32.24 -4.83 26.04
N SER A 40 31.38 -5.70 26.57
CA SER A 40 30.59 -5.53 27.80
C SER A 40 29.20 -4.98 27.48
N ARG A 41 28.22 -5.87 27.61
CA ARG A 41 26.78 -5.57 27.63
C ARG A 41 26.51 -4.48 28.68
N SER A 42 25.95 -3.34 28.26
CA SER A 42 25.33 -2.39 29.18
C SER A 42 23.84 -2.35 28.91
N LEU A 43 23.08 -2.94 29.82
CA LEU A 43 21.64 -2.78 29.96
C LEU A 43 21.30 -1.30 30.14
N TRP A 44 20.45 -0.78 29.27
CA TRP A 44 19.83 0.52 29.42
C TRP A 44 18.78 0.46 30.54
N ARG A 45 18.92 1.32 31.55
CA ARG A 45 17.94 1.57 32.62
C ARG A 45 17.48 3.03 32.50
N PRO A 46 16.18 3.34 32.68
CA PRO A 46 15.67 4.70 32.62
C PRO A 46 16.03 5.48 33.90
N PRO A 47 16.15 6.82 33.85
CA PRO A 47 16.55 7.62 35.00
C PRO A 47 15.40 7.82 35.99
N SER A 48 15.68 7.52 37.26
CA SER A 48 14.88 7.89 38.42
C SER A 48 14.90 9.40 38.64
N LYS A 49 13.73 10.03 38.68
CA LYS A 49 13.56 11.45 39.03
C LYS A 49 13.99 11.67 40.50
N ARG A 50 15.02 12.48 40.71
CA ARG A 50 15.43 13.01 42.01
C ARG A 50 14.86 14.43 42.14
N LEU A 51 13.94 14.64 43.06
CA LEU A 51 13.43 15.97 43.41
C LEU A 51 14.56 16.84 43.97
N ARG A 52 14.68 18.07 43.47
CA ARG A 52 15.31 19.18 44.19
C ARG A 52 14.22 20.20 44.52
N LEU A 53 14.20 20.58 45.79
CA LEU A 53 13.47 21.72 46.33
C LEU A 53 14.22 23.00 45.96
N THR A 54 13.47 24.04 45.59
CA THR A 54 13.89 25.44 45.76
C THR A 54 12.70 26.25 46.26
N GLU A 55 13.00 27.15 47.20
CA GLU A 55 12.12 28.01 47.97
C GLU A 55 11.59 29.22 47.16
N ASN A 56 10.58 29.89 47.75
CA ASN A 56 9.92 31.15 47.34
C ASN A 56 8.78 30.94 46.32
N GLY A 57 7.51 31.25 46.53
CA GLY A 57 6.82 32.04 47.56
C GLY A 57 5.60 32.71 46.89
N HIS A 58 4.41 32.34 47.34
CA HIS A 58 3.06 32.93 47.12
C HIS A 58 2.12 32.37 46.01
N PRO A 59 0.79 32.35 46.30
CA PRO A 59 -0.15 31.36 45.77
C PRO A 59 -1.17 31.96 44.78
N CYS A 60 -1.70 31.16 43.87
CA CYS A 60 -2.91 31.52 43.13
C CYS A 60 -3.80 30.31 42.80
N VAL A 61 -4.80 30.14 43.65
CA VAL A 61 -6.21 29.72 43.45
C VAL A 61 -6.55 28.81 42.24
N LEU A 62 -6.99 27.57 42.56
CA LEU A 62 -7.78 26.69 41.68
C LEU A 62 -9.27 26.71 42.11
N PRO A 63 -10.25 26.66 41.20
CA PRO A 63 -11.63 26.38 41.57
C PRO A 63 -11.98 24.88 41.39
N HIS A 64 -12.24 24.23 42.53
CA HIS A 64 -13.42 23.43 42.87
C HIS A 64 -13.91 22.29 41.94
N CYS A 65 -13.64 21.06 42.39
CA CYS A 65 -14.50 19.88 42.19
C CYS A 65 -15.13 19.49 43.54
N PRO A 66 -16.46 19.46 43.71
CA PRO A 66 -17.07 18.91 44.92
C PRO A 66 -17.42 17.42 44.72
N ILE A 67 -16.79 16.59 45.54
CA ILE A 67 -17.22 15.25 45.91
C ILE A 67 -18.32 15.40 46.96
N LEU A 68 -19.48 14.78 46.78
CA LEU A 68 -20.44 14.53 47.86
C LEU A 68 -20.68 13.03 48.02
N LEU A 69 -20.29 12.58 49.20
CA LEU A 69 -20.58 11.32 49.86
C LEU A 69 -22.05 11.35 50.34
N ASN A 70 -22.81 10.25 50.20
CA ASN A 70 -23.74 9.82 51.24
C ASN A 70 -24.27 8.39 51.03
N ALA A 71 -24.49 7.74 52.17
CA ALA A 71 -24.72 6.32 52.39
C ALA A 71 -26.19 5.87 52.24
N HIS A 72 -26.37 4.54 52.12
CA HIS A 72 -27.63 3.78 52.01
C HIS A 72 -28.59 3.94 53.21
N PRO A 73 -29.88 3.53 53.06
CA PRO A 73 -30.23 2.13 53.40
C PRO A 73 -31.29 1.45 52.49
N HIS A 74 -31.31 0.12 52.63
CA HIS A 74 -32.20 -0.90 52.08
C HIS A 74 -33.66 -0.52 51.72
N SER A 75 -34.12 -1.00 50.54
CA SER A 75 -35.41 -1.68 50.45
C SER A 75 -35.46 -2.65 49.27
N SER A 76 -35.94 -3.85 49.54
CA SER A 76 -36.15 -4.96 48.63
C SER A 76 -37.43 -4.79 47.83
N ARG A 77 -37.34 -4.67 46.49
CA ARG A 77 -38.43 -5.04 45.57
C ARG A 77 -37.85 -5.68 44.32
N ARG A 78 -38.25 -6.93 44.07
CA ARG A 78 -38.01 -7.66 42.81
C ARG A 78 -38.62 -6.88 41.66
N ALA A 79 -37.78 -6.28 40.81
CA ALA A 79 -38.20 -5.71 39.53
C ALA A 79 -38.11 -6.79 38.45
N ARG A 80 -39.26 -7.00 37.80
CA ARG A 80 -39.51 -7.93 36.71
C ARG A 80 -38.64 -7.52 35.52
N TYR A 81 -37.89 -8.46 34.95
CA TYR A 81 -37.05 -8.25 33.77
C TYR A 81 -37.97 -8.08 32.55
N GLU A 82 -38.33 -6.85 32.22
CA GLU A 82 -38.98 -6.52 30.95
C GLU A 82 -37.93 -6.59 29.84
N ARG A 83 -38.22 -7.43 28.84
CA ARG A 83 -37.42 -7.60 27.63
C ARG A 83 -37.33 -6.26 26.92
N GLY A 84 -36.17 -5.60 27.05
CA GLY A 84 -35.82 -4.46 26.22
C GLY A 84 -35.82 -4.90 24.76
N GLU A 85 -36.73 -4.30 24.01
CA GLU A 85 -36.81 -4.36 22.56
C GLU A 85 -35.42 -4.06 21.99
N THR A 86 -34.87 -5.01 21.23
CA THR A 86 -33.69 -4.77 20.41
C THR A 86 -34.02 -3.64 19.45
N LYS A 87 -33.38 -2.48 19.65
CA LYS A 87 -33.36 -1.41 18.64
C LYS A 87 -32.90 -2.05 17.34
N HIS A 88 -33.83 -2.19 16.38
CA HIS A 88 -33.50 -2.68 15.05
C HIS A 88 -32.41 -1.79 14.47
N ALA A 89 -31.23 -2.37 14.23
CA ALA A 89 -30.18 -1.73 13.48
C ALA A 89 -30.74 -1.33 12.10
N ASP A 90 -30.37 -0.14 11.63
CA ASP A 90 -30.72 0.35 10.29
C ASP A 90 -30.25 -0.68 9.24
N PRO A 91 -31.15 -1.21 8.39
CA PRO A 91 -30.83 -2.25 7.42
C PRO A 91 -29.82 -1.81 6.35
N ARG A 92 -29.45 -0.52 6.29
CA ARG A 92 -28.37 -0.02 5.42
C ARG A 92 -26.96 -0.41 5.89
N PHE A 93 -26.82 -0.89 7.13
CA PHE A 93 -25.56 -1.42 7.67
C PHE A 93 -25.71 -2.91 8.00
N ALA A 94 -26.13 -3.69 7.00
CA ALA A 94 -25.97 -5.14 7.03
C ALA A 94 -24.49 -5.49 7.32
N ALA A 95 -24.25 -6.53 8.13
CA ALA A 95 -22.91 -6.99 8.50
C ALA A 95 -21.96 -6.94 7.29
N ALA A 96 -20.83 -6.25 7.44
CA ALA A 96 -19.88 -5.97 6.36
C ALA A 96 -19.63 -7.24 5.54
N THR A 97 -20.19 -7.29 4.33
CA THR A 97 -19.96 -8.40 3.44
C THR A 97 -18.52 -8.29 2.95
N VAL A 98 -17.72 -9.32 3.23
CA VAL A 98 -16.38 -9.44 2.65
C VAL A 98 -16.57 -9.80 1.18
N PRO A 99 -15.89 -9.13 0.24
CA PRO A 99 -15.96 -9.48 -1.17
C PRO A 99 -15.59 -10.95 -1.41
N PRO A 100 -16.23 -11.63 -2.37
CA PRO A 100 -15.93 -13.02 -2.70
C PRO A 100 -14.51 -13.20 -3.24
N ASP A 101 -13.97 -12.18 -3.92
CA ASP A 101 -12.57 -12.11 -4.35
C ASP A 101 -11.78 -11.17 -3.44
N ASN A 102 -10.91 -11.74 -2.61
CA ASN A 102 -10.06 -11.01 -1.67
C ASN A 102 -8.65 -10.70 -2.20
N ARG A 103 -8.37 -10.97 -3.49
CA ARG A 103 -7.11 -10.57 -4.10
C ARG A 103 -6.92 -9.06 -4.00
N PRO A 104 -5.69 -8.58 -3.78
CA PRO A 104 -5.38 -7.15 -3.78
C PRO A 104 -5.85 -6.46 -5.07
N ILE A 105 -6.32 -5.22 -4.92
CA ILE A 105 -6.85 -4.42 -6.01
C ILE A 105 -5.86 -3.31 -6.34
N VAL A 106 -5.23 -3.41 -7.51
CA VAL A 106 -4.38 -2.37 -8.09
C VAL A 106 -5.27 -1.30 -8.70
N VAL A 107 -5.26 -0.12 -8.09
CA VAL A 107 -5.91 1.09 -8.59
C VAL A 107 -4.84 1.96 -9.24
N SER A 108 -4.98 2.20 -10.55
CA SER A 108 -4.02 2.99 -11.32
C SER A 108 -4.73 4.06 -12.16
N GLY A 109 -3.97 5.03 -12.64
CA GLY A 109 -4.46 6.10 -13.51
C GLY A 109 -3.82 7.46 -13.23
N PRO A 110 -4.03 8.43 -14.13
CA PRO A 110 -3.37 9.74 -14.06
C PRO A 110 -3.51 10.45 -12.72
N SER A 111 -2.44 11.14 -12.32
CA SER A 111 -2.51 12.12 -11.25
C SER A 111 -3.65 13.11 -11.52
N GLY A 112 -4.53 13.34 -10.55
CA GLY A 112 -5.65 14.28 -10.68
C GLY A 112 -6.96 13.67 -11.22
N VAL A 113 -6.97 12.37 -11.54
CA VAL A 113 -8.18 11.70 -12.04
C VAL A 113 -9.23 11.39 -10.97
N GLY A 114 -8.85 11.40 -9.68
CA GLY A 114 -9.78 11.19 -8.57
C GLY A 114 -9.72 9.82 -7.88
N LYS A 115 -8.66 9.02 -8.10
CA LYS A 115 -8.43 7.72 -7.40
C LYS A 115 -8.65 7.81 -5.89
N GLY A 116 -8.00 8.80 -5.28
CA GLY A 116 -8.11 9.10 -3.85
C GLY A 116 -9.53 9.29 -3.36
N THR A 117 -10.32 10.03 -4.11
CA THR A 117 -11.72 10.26 -3.78
C THR A 117 -12.52 8.95 -3.79
N LEU A 118 -12.30 8.09 -4.81
CA LEU A 118 -13.03 6.83 -4.95
C LEU A 118 -12.72 5.83 -3.84
N TYR A 119 -11.44 5.57 -3.55
CA TYR A 119 -11.11 4.63 -2.48
C TYR A 119 -11.41 5.18 -1.08
N ASN A 120 -11.37 6.50 -0.87
CA ASN A 120 -11.80 7.08 0.41
C ASN A 120 -13.31 6.93 0.62
N LEU A 121 -14.11 7.09 -0.43
CA LEU A 121 -15.54 6.76 -0.38
C LEU A 121 -15.75 5.27 -0.08
N LEU A 122 -14.91 4.39 -0.66
CA LEU A 122 -14.97 2.96 -0.36
C LEU A 122 -14.70 2.67 1.11
N PHE A 123 -13.67 3.28 1.70
CA PHE A 123 -13.36 3.15 3.13
C PHE A 123 -14.45 3.74 4.03
N GLN A 124 -15.12 4.81 3.62
CA GLN A 124 -16.22 5.39 4.38
C GLN A 124 -17.47 4.51 4.38
N ARG A 125 -17.81 3.92 3.22
CA ARG A 125 -18.99 3.04 3.10
C ARG A 125 -18.71 1.62 3.64
N HIS A 126 -17.46 1.19 3.64
CA HIS A 126 -17.03 -0.16 4.06
C HIS A 126 -15.79 -0.13 4.99
N PRO A 127 -15.90 0.48 6.18
CA PRO A 127 -14.75 0.80 7.05
C PRO A 127 -13.99 -0.43 7.55
N GLU A 128 -14.68 -1.58 7.66
CA GLU A 128 -14.08 -2.81 8.15
C GLU A 128 -13.59 -3.76 7.06
N THR A 129 -13.78 -3.44 5.78
CA THR A 129 -13.54 -4.39 4.68
C THR A 129 -12.24 -4.11 3.93
N PHE A 130 -11.95 -2.84 3.68
CA PHE A 130 -10.85 -2.44 2.79
C PHE A 130 -9.77 -1.66 3.53
N THR A 131 -8.55 -1.70 3.01
CA THR A 131 -7.44 -0.88 3.50
C THR A 131 -6.52 -0.48 2.36
N LEU A 132 -5.88 0.69 2.48
CA LEU A 132 -4.85 1.11 1.54
C LEU A 132 -3.50 0.54 2.00
N SER A 133 -2.71 0.00 1.07
CA SER A 133 -1.35 -0.43 1.38
C SER A 133 -0.48 0.76 1.75
N VAL A 134 0.25 0.64 2.87
CA VAL A 134 1.26 1.61 3.28
C VAL A 134 2.60 1.21 2.63
N SER A 135 3.05 1.99 1.66
CA SER A 135 4.32 1.73 0.95
C SER A 135 5.54 2.04 1.83
N HIS A 136 6.67 1.43 1.51
CA HIS A 136 7.97 1.79 2.07
C HIS A 136 8.58 2.95 1.31
N THR A 137 9.38 3.77 1.99
CA THR A 137 10.18 4.81 1.33
C THR A 137 11.51 5.05 2.03
N THR A 138 12.52 5.43 1.25
CA THR A 138 13.84 5.82 1.76
C THR A 138 13.98 7.31 2.06
N ARG A 139 12.96 8.12 1.76
CA ARG A 139 12.98 9.52 2.14
C ARG A 139 12.77 9.66 3.64
N SER A 140 13.23 10.78 4.21
CA SER A 140 12.82 11.16 5.56
C SER A 140 11.33 11.53 5.62
N PRO A 141 10.65 11.28 6.75
CA PRO A 141 9.31 11.81 7.02
C PRO A 141 9.28 13.33 6.89
N ARG A 142 8.15 13.88 6.42
CA ARG A 142 7.85 15.32 6.50
C ARG A 142 7.15 15.61 7.82
N ASP A 143 7.11 16.89 8.20
CA ASP A 143 6.39 17.33 9.39
C ASP A 143 4.93 16.84 9.37
N GLY A 144 4.54 16.15 10.44
CA GLY A 144 3.19 15.57 10.61
C GLY A 144 3.02 14.15 10.07
N GLU A 145 3.96 13.62 9.28
CA GLU A 145 3.90 12.23 8.82
C GLU A 145 4.32 11.26 9.92
N GLN A 146 3.64 10.11 9.94
CA GLN A 146 3.82 9.06 10.92
C GLN A 146 4.19 7.74 10.23
N ASP A 147 5.20 7.08 10.78
CA ASP A 147 5.65 5.76 10.33
C ASP A 147 4.55 4.70 10.50
N GLY A 148 4.41 3.83 9.50
CA GLY A 148 3.37 2.80 9.45
C GLY A 148 1.95 3.32 9.17
N VAL A 149 1.77 4.64 9.07
CA VAL A 149 0.49 5.26 8.69
C VAL A 149 0.58 5.85 7.29
N HIS A 150 1.62 6.67 7.04
CA HIS A 150 1.80 7.34 5.75
C HIS A 150 2.75 6.56 4.85
N TYR A 151 3.88 6.14 5.42
CA TYR A 151 4.85 5.25 4.80
C TYR A 151 5.53 4.42 5.90
N HIS A 152 6.16 3.33 5.50
CA HIS A 152 7.24 2.72 6.26
C HIS A 152 8.55 3.42 5.87
N PHE A 153 9.03 4.31 6.74
CA PHE A 153 10.25 5.07 6.52
C PHE A 153 11.45 4.21 6.90
N VAL A 154 12.16 3.73 5.88
CA VAL A 154 13.27 2.80 6.06
C VAL A 154 14.58 3.36 5.52
N PRO A 155 15.72 3.04 6.15
CA PRO A 155 17.04 3.31 5.58
C PRO A 155 17.21 2.70 4.18
N MET A 156 18.09 3.29 3.36
CA MET A 156 18.35 2.84 1.99
C MET A 156 18.86 1.39 1.93
N ASP A 157 19.80 1.03 2.81
CA ASP A 157 20.32 -0.34 2.94
C ASP A 157 19.21 -1.36 3.21
N HIS A 158 18.30 -1.06 4.14
CA HIS A 158 17.16 -1.94 4.41
C HIS A 158 16.21 -2.06 3.19
N PHE A 159 16.03 -0.99 2.42
CA PHE A 159 15.24 -1.03 1.19
C PHE A 159 15.91 -1.90 0.11
N GLU A 160 17.23 -1.77 -0.09
CA GLU A 160 17.98 -2.59 -1.04
C GLU A 160 17.99 -4.07 -0.61
N ASP A 161 18.07 -4.36 0.69
CA ASP A 161 17.92 -5.72 1.22
C ASP A 161 16.53 -6.31 0.90
N LEU A 162 15.47 -5.51 1.00
CA LEU A 162 14.11 -5.90 0.58
C LEU A 162 14.03 -6.20 -0.91
N ILE A 163 14.69 -5.41 -1.76
CA ILE A 163 14.81 -5.71 -3.20
C ILE A 163 15.55 -7.04 -3.40
N GLY A 164 16.69 -7.23 -2.75
CA GLY A 164 17.54 -8.42 -2.91
C GLY A 164 16.87 -9.75 -2.52
N ARG A 165 15.85 -9.69 -1.67
CA ARG A 165 15.03 -10.85 -1.26
C ARG A 165 13.66 -10.94 -1.94
N ASP A 166 13.44 -10.18 -3.01
CA ASP A 166 12.16 -10.14 -3.72
C ASP A 166 10.96 -9.81 -2.79
N GLY A 167 11.18 -8.87 -1.86
CA GLY A 167 10.21 -8.50 -0.83
C GLY A 167 9.11 -7.54 -1.29
N PHE A 168 9.24 -6.95 -2.47
CA PHE A 168 8.30 -5.97 -3.01
C PHE A 168 7.47 -6.57 -4.16
N VAL A 169 6.19 -6.17 -4.27
CA VAL A 169 5.38 -6.43 -5.48
C VAL A 169 5.72 -5.45 -6.60
N GLU A 170 6.12 -4.23 -6.22
CA GLU A 170 6.68 -3.22 -7.10
C GLU A 170 7.59 -2.29 -6.31
N HIS A 171 8.55 -1.68 -6.99
CA HIS A 171 9.30 -0.56 -6.45
C HIS A 171 9.73 0.41 -7.55
N ALA A 172 9.91 1.68 -7.20
CA ALA A 172 10.35 2.73 -8.10
C ALA A 172 11.32 3.71 -7.42
N LYS A 173 12.03 4.48 -8.25
CA LYS A 173 12.86 5.60 -7.79
C LYS A 173 12.23 6.90 -8.24
N PHE A 174 11.98 7.82 -7.31
CA PHE A 174 11.43 9.13 -7.57
C PHE A 174 12.13 10.20 -6.74
N GLY A 175 12.56 11.29 -7.39
CA GLY A 175 13.20 12.42 -6.69
C GLY A 175 14.45 12.03 -5.89
N GLY A 176 15.19 11.00 -6.32
CA GLY A 176 16.35 10.47 -5.62
C GLY A 176 16.04 9.45 -4.52
N ASN A 177 14.78 9.32 -4.10
CA ASN A 177 14.32 8.36 -3.09
C ASN A 177 13.72 7.11 -3.75
N ARG A 178 13.64 6.02 -3.00
CA ARG A 178 12.93 4.80 -3.40
C ARG A 178 11.59 4.69 -2.72
N TYR A 179 10.67 4.03 -3.40
CA TYR A 179 9.33 3.72 -2.95
C TYR A 179 9.01 2.29 -3.36
N GLY A 180 8.27 1.55 -2.54
CA GLY A 180 7.88 0.20 -2.92
C GLY A 180 6.81 -0.39 -2.01
N THR A 181 6.04 -1.31 -2.56
CA THR A 181 4.90 -1.93 -1.90
C THR A 181 5.28 -3.35 -1.47
N SER A 182 5.33 -3.60 -0.16
CA SER A 182 5.86 -4.85 0.40
C SER A 182 4.83 -5.99 0.33
N LYS A 183 5.26 -7.17 -0.13
CA LYS A 183 4.45 -8.40 -0.11
C LYS A 183 3.98 -8.72 1.31
N MET A 184 4.87 -8.56 2.29
CA MET A 184 4.57 -8.80 3.70
C MET A 184 3.47 -7.87 4.24
N THR A 185 3.50 -6.58 3.89
CA THR A 185 2.47 -5.63 4.32
C THR A 185 1.09 -6.02 3.78
N ILE A 186 1.04 -6.49 2.52
CA ILE A 186 -0.21 -6.98 1.93
C ILE A 186 -0.70 -8.23 2.67
N GLU A 187 0.17 -9.23 2.85
CA GLU A 187 -0.17 -10.49 3.53
C GLU A 187 -0.69 -10.27 4.95
N GLU A 188 -0.08 -9.36 5.72
CA GLU A 188 -0.51 -9.03 7.07
C GLU A 188 -1.92 -8.44 7.13
N GLN A 189 -2.27 -7.59 6.18
CA GLN A 189 -3.61 -7.00 6.10
C GLN A 189 -4.63 -8.03 5.61
N THR A 190 -4.25 -8.88 4.65
CA THR A 190 -5.09 -10.01 4.20
C THR A 190 -5.38 -10.98 5.35
N LYS A 191 -4.40 -11.29 6.21
CA LYS A 191 -4.59 -12.12 7.41
C LYS A 191 -5.55 -11.50 8.44
N LYS A 192 -5.72 -10.18 8.43
CA LYS A 192 -6.72 -9.46 9.25
C LYS A 192 -8.11 -9.44 8.61
N GLY A 193 -8.30 -10.14 7.49
CA GLY A 193 -9.57 -10.19 6.76
C GLY A 193 -9.86 -8.95 5.91
N LYS A 194 -8.84 -8.10 5.66
CA LYS A 194 -8.98 -6.89 4.83
C LYS A 194 -8.65 -7.20 3.37
N VAL A 195 -9.37 -6.57 2.44
CA VAL A 195 -8.99 -6.49 1.02
C VAL A 195 -8.08 -5.27 0.84
N VAL A 196 -6.90 -5.48 0.26
CA VAL A 196 -5.87 -4.45 0.16
C VAL A 196 -5.97 -3.72 -1.17
N LEU A 197 -6.05 -2.39 -1.14
CA LEU A 197 -5.95 -1.53 -2.30
C LEU A 197 -4.50 -1.05 -2.46
N LEU A 198 -3.99 -1.10 -3.69
CA LEU A 198 -2.66 -0.64 -4.07
C LEU A 198 -2.83 0.56 -5.01
N ASP A 199 -2.43 1.76 -4.58
CA ASP A 199 -2.39 2.96 -5.46
C ASP A 199 -1.04 2.99 -6.19
N ILE A 200 -1.03 2.48 -7.42
CA ILE A 200 0.20 2.16 -8.16
C ILE A 200 0.23 2.87 -9.52
N GLU A 201 1.38 3.45 -9.86
CA GLU A 201 1.62 4.08 -11.16
C GLU A 201 1.92 3.04 -12.27
N MET A 202 1.92 3.47 -13.53
CA MET A 202 2.09 2.59 -14.70
C MET A 202 3.31 1.65 -14.60
N GLU A 203 4.47 2.13 -14.15
CA GLU A 203 5.67 1.29 -14.04
C GLU A 203 5.53 0.21 -12.96
N GLY A 204 4.79 0.48 -11.89
CA GLY A 204 4.47 -0.54 -10.88
C GLY A 204 3.46 -1.55 -11.42
N VAL A 205 2.46 -1.13 -12.19
CA VAL A 205 1.54 -2.06 -12.87
C VAL A 205 2.29 -3.03 -13.77
N LYS A 206 3.27 -2.54 -14.55
CA LYS A 206 4.13 -3.38 -15.40
C LYS A 206 4.91 -4.41 -14.59
N GLN A 207 5.48 -4.02 -13.45
CA GLN A 207 6.22 -4.93 -12.56
C GLN A 207 5.32 -6.03 -12.02
N ILE A 208 4.13 -5.68 -11.50
CA ILE A 208 3.20 -6.67 -10.94
C ILE A 208 2.72 -7.62 -12.04
N LYS A 209 2.42 -7.13 -13.24
CA LYS A 209 2.03 -7.97 -14.40
C LYS A 209 3.13 -8.90 -14.92
N GLN A 210 4.40 -8.59 -14.65
CA GLN A 210 5.54 -9.45 -14.96
C GLN A 210 5.83 -10.47 -13.85
N SER A 211 5.09 -10.42 -12.74
CA SER A 211 5.19 -11.34 -11.62
C SER A 211 3.99 -12.29 -11.56
N ASP A 212 4.11 -13.34 -10.74
CA ASP A 212 3.00 -14.25 -10.44
C ASP A 212 2.07 -13.72 -9.33
N PHE A 213 2.19 -12.44 -8.95
CA PHE A 213 1.41 -11.86 -7.88
C PHE A 213 -0.07 -11.74 -8.28
N PRO A 214 -1.00 -12.46 -7.60
CA PRO A 214 -2.40 -12.44 -7.97
C PRO A 214 -3.05 -11.13 -7.51
N ALA A 215 -3.40 -10.29 -8.47
CA ALA A 215 -4.08 -9.02 -8.23
C ALA A 215 -5.19 -8.78 -9.26
N ARG A 216 -6.08 -7.86 -8.89
CA ARG A 216 -7.15 -7.34 -9.74
C ARG A 216 -6.81 -5.93 -10.15
N TYR A 217 -7.13 -5.51 -11.36
CA TYR A 217 -6.61 -4.28 -11.95
C TYR A 217 -7.74 -3.38 -12.42
N VAL A 218 -7.81 -2.19 -11.84
CA VAL A 218 -8.76 -1.16 -12.26
C VAL A 218 -8.02 0.13 -12.59
N PHE A 219 -8.36 0.70 -13.75
CA PHE A 219 -7.84 1.98 -14.21
C PHE A 219 -8.91 3.05 -14.09
N ILE A 220 -8.56 4.18 -13.47
CA ILE A 220 -9.44 5.33 -13.42
C ILE A 220 -9.01 6.32 -14.51
N SER A 221 -9.87 6.52 -15.50
CA SER A 221 -9.67 7.40 -16.64
C SER A 221 -10.38 8.74 -16.43
N PRO A 222 -9.80 9.87 -16.87
CA PRO A 222 -10.57 11.11 -17.00
C PRO A 222 -11.57 10.97 -18.16
N PRO A 223 -12.65 11.79 -18.20
CA PRO A 223 -13.56 11.83 -19.34
C PRO A 223 -12.89 12.35 -20.61
N SER A 224 -11.93 13.26 -20.46
CA SER A 224 -11.14 13.82 -21.55
C SER A 224 -9.79 14.29 -21.03
N PHE A 225 -8.82 14.43 -21.94
CA PHE A 225 -7.50 14.94 -21.59
C PHE A 225 -7.55 16.40 -21.13
N GLU A 226 -8.41 17.21 -21.74
CA GLU A 226 -8.65 18.61 -21.39
C GLU A 226 -9.23 18.73 -19.98
N THR A 227 -10.12 17.81 -19.61
CA THR A 227 -10.68 17.76 -18.25
C THR A 227 -9.61 17.46 -17.22
N LEU A 228 -8.69 16.53 -17.52
CA LEU A 228 -7.56 16.23 -16.66
C LEU A 228 -6.63 17.44 -16.50
N GLU A 229 -6.32 18.12 -17.60
CA GLU A 229 -5.50 19.33 -17.57
C GLU A 229 -6.14 20.44 -16.73
N SER A 230 -7.43 20.71 -16.94
CA SER A 230 -8.20 21.66 -16.14
C SER A 230 -8.15 21.32 -14.64
N ARG A 231 -8.32 20.04 -14.28
CA ARG A 231 -8.23 19.57 -12.88
C ARG A 231 -6.83 19.77 -12.28
N LEU A 232 -5.76 19.51 -13.05
CA LEU A 232 -4.38 19.70 -12.58
C LEU A 232 -4.06 21.18 -12.37
N ARG A 233 -4.45 22.05 -13.31
CA ARG A 233 -4.26 23.50 -13.23
C ARG A 233 -5.09 24.13 -12.11
N GLY A 234 -6.34 23.70 -11.94
CA GLY A 234 -7.27 24.24 -10.95
C GLY A 234 -6.81 24.06 -9.49
N ARG A 235 -5.88 23.13 -9.20
CA ARG A 235 -5.31 22.97 -7.86
C ARG A 235 -4.39 24.12 -7.44
N GLY A 236 -3.85 24.91 -8.38
CA GLY A 236 -3.05 26.10 -8.10
C GLY A 236 -1.77 25.91 -7.29
N THR A 237 -1.35 24.67 -7.05
CA THR A 237 -0.25 24.31 -6.13
C THR A 237 1.04 23.92 -6.86
N GLU A 238 1.01 23.85 -8.19
CA GLU A 238 2.10 23.33 -9.00
C GLU A 238 2.58 24.36 -10.03
N LYS A 239 3.89 24.37 -10.29
CA LYS A 239 4.50 25.17 -11.36
C LYS A 239 4.14 24.59 -12.73
N GLU A 240 4.11 25.43 -13.76
CA GLU A 240 3.79 25.02 -15.14
C GLU A 240 4.63 23.82 -15.61
N GLU A 241 5.94 23.81 -15.31
CA GLU A 241 6.83 22.69 -15.65
C GLU A 241 6.43 21.36 -14.99
N SER A 242 5.90 21.39 -13.76
CA SER A 242 5.38 20.20 -13.07
C SER A 242 4.10 19.69 -13.74
N ILE A 243 3.21 20.63 -14.10
CA ILE A 243 1.96 20.32 -14.79
C ILE A 243 2.24 19.65 -16.13
N GLN A 244 3.16 20.21 -16.94
CA GLN A 244 3.53 19.63 -18.22
C GLN A 244 4.14 18.23 -18.09
N LYS A 245 4.98 17.99 -17.07
CA LYS A 245 5.52 16.64 -16.79
C LYS A 245 4.42 15.65 -16.45
N ARG A 246 3.45 16.04 -15.62
CA ARG A 246 2.30 15.20 -15.26
C ARG A 246 1.37 14.93 -16.44
N LEU A 247 1.15 15.91 -17.30
CA LEU A 247 0.38 15.75 -18.53
C LEU A 247 1.07 14.79 -19.51
N ALA A 248 2.40 14.90 -19.67
CA ALA A 248 3.17 13.97 -20.48
C ALA A 248 3.10 12.54 -19.93
N GLN A 249 3.24 12.37 -18.61
CA GLN A 249 3.07 11.08 -17.95
C GLN A 249 1.65 10.53 -18.14
N ALA A 250 0.63 11.37 -17.95
CA ALA A 250 -0.77 10.97 -18.12
C ALA A 250 -1.07 10.44 -19.53
N LYS A 251 -0.47 11.01 -20.58
CA LYS A 251 -0.60 10.48 -21.95
C LYS A 251 -0.08 9.05 -22.04
N ASN A 252 1.10 8.78 -21.48
CA ASN A 252 1.68 7.44 -21.49
C ASN A 252 0.82 6.44 -20.70
N GLU A 253 0.28 6.86 -19.55
CA GLU A 253 -0.59 6.03 -18.72
C GLU A 253 -1.91 5.68 -19.42
N LEU A 254 -2.52 6.66 -20.12
CA LEU A 254 -3.74 6.46 -20.90
C LEU A 254 -3.54 5.58 -22.13
N GLU A 255 -2.39 5.68 -22.79
CA GLU A 255 -2.06 4.76 -23.89
C GLU A 255 -1.80 3.34 -23.35
N TYR A 256 -1.07 3.22 -22.25
CA TYR A 256 -0.81 1.92 -21.64
C TYR A 256 -2.08 1.22 -21.16
N SER A 257 -3.05 1.95 -20.60
CA SER A 257 -4.32 1.38 -20.15
C SER A 257 -5.17 0.78 -21.28
N LYS A 258 -4.94 1.18 -22.53
CA LYS A 258 -5.61 0.59 -23.71
C LYS A 258 -5.01 -0.75 -24.12
N THR A 259 -3.88 -1.15 -23.54
CA THR A 259 -3.23 -2.42 -23.85
C THR A 259 -4.11 -3.58 -23.36
N PRO A 260 -4.50 -4.53 -24.23
CA PRO A 260 -5.35 -5.64 -23.83
C PRO A 260 -4.77 -6.45 -22.67
N GLY A 261 -5.60 -6.77 -21.67
CA GLY A 261 -5.23 -7.60 -20.52
C GLY A 261 -4.44 -6.89 -19.41
N VAL A 262 -4.13 -5.58 -19.56
CA VAL A 262 -3.48 -4.82 -18.48
C VAL A 262 -4.47 -4.51 -17.36
N HIS A 263 -5.68 -4.10 -17.69
CA HIS A 263 -6.72 -3.80 -16.69
C HIS A 263 -7.94 -4.68 -16.89
N ASP A 264 -8.54 -5.12 -15.77
CA ASP A 264 -9.78 -5.88 -15.76
C ASP A 264 -10.99 -4.96 -15.97
N LEU A 265 -10.86 -3.69 -15.55
CA LEU A 265 -11.87 -2.65 -15.74
C LEU A 265 -11.22 -1.27 -15.94
N ILE A 266 -11.80 -0.47 -16.83
CA ILE A 266 -11.51 0.95 -16.99
C ILE A 266 -12.76 1.74 -16.61
N ILE A 267 -12.66 2.60 -15.60
CA ILE A 267 -13.75 3.45 -15.10
C ILE A 267 -13.49 4.88 -15.54
N VAL A 268 -14.45 5.50 -16.21
CA VAL A 268 -14.38 6.93 -16.56
C VAL A 268 -14.94 7.75 -15.40
N ASN A 269 -14.13 8.64 -14.83
CA ASN A 269 -14.53 9.48 -13.70
C ASN A 269 -15.04 10.86 -14.17
N ASP A 270 -16.20 10.84 -14.84
CA ASP A 270 -16.98 12.01 -15.25
C ASP A 270 -17.96 12.46 -14.15
N ASP A 271 -18.70 11.50 -13.59
CA ASP A 271 -19.60 11.65 -12.43
C ASP A 271 -19.11 10.77 -11.27
N LEU A 272 -18.99 11.38 -10.10
CA LEU A 272 -18.37 10.72 -8.94
C LEU A 272 -19.20 9.53 -8.43
N GLU A 273 -20.52 9.65 -8.36
CA GLU A 273 -21.38 8.60 -7.82
C GLU A 273 -21.48 7.42 -8.79
N LYS A 274 -21.57 7.70 -10.09
CA LYS A 274 -21.53 6.68 -11.14
C LYS A 274 -20.20 5.93 -11.14
N ALA A 275 -19.08 6.66 -11.18
CA ALA A 275 -17.75 6.06 -11.15
C ALA A 275 -17.51 5.26 -9.85
N TYR A 276 -18.01 5.77 -8.72
CA TYR A 276 -17.97 5.04 -7.45
C TYR A 276 -18.79 3.76 -7.50
N LYS A 277 -20.01 3.80 -8.05
CA LYS A 277 -20.84 2.60 -8.18
C LYS A 277 -20.16 1.54 -9.06
N GLU A 278 -19.58 1.92 -10.19
CA GLU A 278 -18.82 0.99 -11.04
C GLU A 278 -17.61 0.41 -10.30
N PHE A 279 -16.93 1.22 -9.49
CA PHE A 279 -15.81 0.77 -8.67
C PHE A 279 -16.27 -0.19 -7.58
N GLU A 280 -17.37 0.11 -6.89
CA GLU A 280 -17.97 -0.75 -5.86
C GLU A 280 -18.46 -2.09 -6.45
N ASP A 281 -19.17 -2.05 -7.58
CA ASP A 281 -19.61 -3.24 -8.31
C ASP A 281 -18.41 -4.09 -8.72
N PHE A 282 -17.31 -3.46 -9.17
CA PHE A 282 -16.07 -4.16 -9.46
C PHE A 282 -15.51 -4.84 -8.22
N VAL A 283 -15.28 -4.13 -7.12
CA VAL A 283 -14.63 -4.74 -5.94
C VAL A 283 -15.44 -5.89 -5.36
N TYR A 284 -16.77 -5.87 -5.48
CA TYR A 284 -17.67 -6.94 -5.03
C TYR A 284 -17.98 -8.02 -6.09
N LYS A 285 -17.43 -7.90 -7.30
CA LYS A 285 -17.65 -8.88 -8.38
C LYS A 285 -17.18 -10.29 -7.96
N PRO A 286 -18.00 -11.34 -8.16
CA PRO A 286 -17.61 -12.74 -7.92
C PRO A 286 -16.42 -13.20 -8.76
N LEU A 287 -15.69 -14.20 -8.25
CA LEU A 287 -14.49 -14.79 -8.87
C LEU A 287 -14.72 -15.38 -10.28
N ASP A 288 -15.96 -15.72 -10.63
CA ASP A 288 -16.31 -16.49 -11.85
C ASP A 288 -17.31 -15.77 -12.78
N ALA A 289 -17.45 -14.44 -12.68
CA ALA A 289 -18.42 -13.65 -13.47
C ALA A 289 -17.79 -12.88 -14.64
#